data_AF-A0A4Z0GJT1-F1
#
_entry.id   AF-A0A4Z0GJT1-F1
#
_cell.length_a   1.000
_cell.length_b   1.000
_cell.length_c   1.000
_cell.angle_alpha   90.00
_cell.angle_beta   90.00
_cell.angle_gamma   90.00
#
_symmetry.space_group_name_H-M   'P 1'
#
loop_
_entity.id
_entity.type
_entity.pdbx_description
1 polymer ?
#
loop_
_entity_poly.entity_id
_entity_poly.type
_entity_poly.pdbx_seq_one_letter_code
_entity_poly.pdbx_strand_id
1 'polypeptide(L)'
;MKRTAEFVLSLIGVILGTLGWFWLPVSALIYLAIPDFTSFGSFIYFLIYAIIDIPVLVFNWIGTFKLKKHPAGWGFYFLATGILFLNVFSIIVAGMLLGRQQAAEISAPAAPLNNTLPNEQA
;
A
#
# COMPACT_ATOMS: atom_id res chain seq x y z
N MET A 1 -7.82 23.64 -31.30
CA MET A 1 -7.53 24.31 -30.00
C MET A 1 -7.86 23.36 -28.86
N LYS A 2 -7.04 23.30 -27.79
CA LYS A 2 -7.44 22.93 -26.41
C LYS A 2 -7.41 21.46 -25.89
N ARG A 3 -6.51 20.57 -26.35
CA ARG A 3 -6.09 19.42 -25.49
C ARG A 3 -4.97 19.75 -24.50
N THR A 4 -4.50 20.99 -24.50
CA THR A 4 -3.52 21.50 -23.54
C THR A 4 -4.03 21.36 -22.11
N ALA A 5 -5.33 21.59 -21.86
CA ALA A 5 -5.92 21.47 -20.53
C ALA A 5 -5.87 20.02 -20.02
N GLU A 6 -6.32 19.03 -20.80
CA GLU A 6 -6.27 17.59 -20.43
C GLU A 6 -4.84 17.13 -20.15
N PHE A 7 -3.90 17.51 -21.02
CA PHE A 7 -2.49 17.19 -20.84
C PHE A 7 -1.89 17.84 -19.58
N VAL A 8 -2.18 19.13 -19.34
CA VAL A 8 -1.70 19.86 -18.16
C VAL A 8 -2.30 19.28 -16.89
N LEU A 9 -3.60 18.94 -16.88
CA LEU A 9 -4.27 18.28 -15.76
C LEU A 9 -3.64 16.92 -15.43
N SER A 10 -3.36 16.09 -16.44
CA SER A 10 -2.67 14.82 -16.22
C SER A 10 -1.24 15.02 -15.74
N LEU A 11 -0.51 15.98 -16.30
CA LEU A 11 0.86 16.28 -15.88
C LEU A 11 0.92 16.74 -14.42
N ILE A 12 0.00 17.62 -14.01
CA ILE A 12 -0.15 18.03 -12.61
C ILE A 12 -0.47 16.81 -11.74
N GLY A 13 -1.40 15.95 -12.16
CA GLY A 13 -1.75 14.73 -11.44
C GLY A 13 -0.56 13.80 -11.23
N VAL A 14 0.25 13.58 -12.27
CA VAL A 14 1.46 12.73 -12.17
C VAL A 14 2.54 13.38 -11.31
N ILE A 15 2.73 14.70 -11.37
CA ILE A 15 3.66 15.42 -10.49
C ILE A 15 3.22 15.29 -9.03
N LEU A 16 1.94 15.55 -8.72
CA LEU A 16 1.40 15.39 -7.38
C LEU A 16 1.50 13.95 -6.88
N GLY A 17 1.22 12.96 -7.74
CA GLY A 17 1.39 11.55 -7.43
C GLY A 17 2.85 11.18 -7.14
N THR A 18 3.80 11.71 -7.92
CA THR A 18 5.24 11.52 -7.69
C THR A 18 5.69 12.16 -6.37
N LEU A 19 5.17 13.35 -6.03
CA LEU A 19 5.43 13.98 -4.74
C LEU A 19 4.84 13.18 -3.58
N GLY A 20 3.60 12.69 -3.71
CA GLY A 20 2.98 11.81 -2.72
C GLY A 20 3.77 10.53 -2.52
N TRP A 21 4.23 9.91 -3.60
CA TRP A 21 5.10 8.75 -3.53
C TRP A 21 6.42 9.05 -2.85
N PHE A 22 7.05 10.19 -3.13
CA PHE A 22 8.29 10.61 -2.50
C PHE A 22 8.16 10.74 -0.97
N TRP A 23 6.99 11.10 -0.45
CA TRP A 23 6.76 11.15 1.00
C TRP A 23 6.71 9.76 1.65
N LEU A 24 6.45 8.68 0.92
CA LEU A 24 6.42 7.32 1.47
C LEU A 24 7.80 6.88 2.04
N PRO A 25 8.91 6.90 1.27
CA PRO A 25 10.23 6.57 1.83
C PRO A 25 10.67 7.59 2.89
N VAL A 26 10.28 8.87 2.79
CA VAL A 26 10.56 9.85 3.85
C VAL A 26 9.87 9.44 5.16
N SER A 27 8.60 9.03 5.08
CA SER A 27 7.88 8.52 6.27
C SER A 27 8.47 7.21 6.79
N ALA A 28 8.93 6.31 5.92
CA ALA A 28 9.62 5.09 6.31
C ALA A 28 10.88 5.40 7.14
N LEU A 29 11.69 6.38 6.72
CA LEU A 29 12.89 6.80 7.46
C LEU A 29 12.56 7.36 8.86
N ILE A 30 11.40 8.01 9.02
CA ILE A 30 10.93 8.46 10.34
C ILE A 30 10.65 7.26 11.25
N TYR A 31 9.97 6.22 10.74
CA TYR A 31 9.72 5.00 11.52
C TYR A 31 11.00 4.23 11.84
N LEU A 32 12.01 4.26 10.97
CA LEU A 32 13.31 3.66 11.25
C LEU A 32 14.03 4.32 12.45
N ALA A 33 13.76 5.59 12.72
CA ALA A 33 14.35 6.32 13.84
C ALA A 33 13.70 6.01 15.20
N ILE A 34 12.58 5.27 15.23
CA ILE A 34 11.88 4.89 16.45
C ILE A 34 12.23 3.42 16.77
N PRO A 35 12.94 3.14 17.88
CA PRO A 35 13.40 1.80 18.20
C PRO A 35 12.30 0.95 18.86
N ASP A 36 11.31 0.53 18.07
CA ASP A 36 10.30 -0.45 18.49
C ASP A 36 9.92 -1.42 17.35
N PHE A 37 9.45 -2.62 17.74
CA PHE A 37 9.11 -3.69 16.79
C PHE A 37 7.99 -3.30 15.82
N THR A 38 7.03 -2.48 16.27
CA THR A 38 5.90 -2.04 15.45
C THR A 38 6.34 -1.01 14.40
N SER A 39 7.25 -0.11 14.76
CA SER A 39 7.86 0.84 13.82
C SER A 39 8.76 0.17 12.80
N PHE A 40 9.50 -0.89 13.17
CA PHE A 40 10.28 -1.67 12.20
C PHE A 40 9.38 -2.38 11.17
N GLY A 41 8.25 -2.95 11.62
CA GLY A 41 7.25 -3.53 10.72
C GLY A 41 6.67 -2.46 9.77
N SER A 42 6.37 -1.27 10.29
CA SER A 42 5.87 -0.14 9.50
C SER A 42 6.91 0.37 8.49
N PHE A 43 8.19 0.44 8.88
CA PHE A 43 9.30 0.77 7.98
C PHE A 43 9.38 -0.17 6.78
N ILE A 44 9.42 -1.49 7.03
CA ILE A 44 9.48 -2.50 5.97
C ILE A 44 8.25 -2.39 5.06
N TYR A 45 7.07 -2.20 5.66
CA TYR A 45 5.82 -2.04 4.93
C TYR A 45 5.85 -0.85 3.97
N PHE A 46 6.21 0.34 4.45
CA PHE A 46 6.29 1.54 3.60
C PHE A 46 7.40 1.43 2.55
N LEU A 47 8.51 0.74 2.85
CA LEU A 47 9.60 0.53 1.90
C LEU A 47 9.18 -0.40 0.75
N ILE A 48 8.56 -1.54 1.06
CA ILE A 48 8.04 -2.48 0.05
C ILE A 48 6.96 -1.78 -0.79
N TYR A 49 6.08 -1.03 -0.14
CA TYR A 49 5.03 -0.27 -0.81
C TYR A 49 5.62 0.75 -1.81
N ALA A 50 6.63 1.53 -1.39
CA ALA A 50 7.31 2.46 -2.26
C ALA A 50 7.93 1.77 -3.48
N ILE A 51 8.54 0.59 -3.32
CA ILE A 51 9.15 -0.17 -4.43
C ILE A 51 8.08 -0.70 -5.40
N ILE A 52 6.99 -1.26 -4.88
CA ILE A 52 5.89 -1.82 -5.70
C ILE A 52 5.18 -0.72 -6.50
N ASP A 53 5.18 0.53 -6.03
CA ASP A 53 4.51 1.64 -6.69
C ASP A 53 5.36 2.29 -7.82
N ILE A 54 6.65 1.94 -7.94
CA ILE A 54 7.54 2.43 -9.01
C ILE A 54 7.00 2.13 -10.43
N PRO A 55 6.58 0.90 -10.76
CA PRO A 55 6.00 0.59 -12.07
C PRO A 55 4.74 1.42 -12.37
N VAL A 56 3.92 1.71 -11.36
CA VAL A 56 2.71 2.53 -11.49
C VAL A 56 3.08 3.97 -11.83
N LEU A 57 4.07 4.54 -11.14
CA LEU A 57 4.63 5.86 -11.45
C LEU A 57 5.20 5.94 -12.85
N VAL A 58 6.01 4.97 -13.24
CA VAL A 58 6.60 4.91 -14.59
C VAL A 58 5.49 4.81 -15.64
N PHE A 59 4.48 3.97 -15.40
CA PHE A 59 3.32 3.87 -16.29
C PHE A 59 2.55 5.19 -16.39
N ASN A 60 2.42 5.93 -15.28
CA ASN A 60 1.77 7.23 -15.24
C ASN A 60 2.51 8.31 -16.04
N TRP A 61 3.84 8.35 -15.91
CA TRP A 61 4.69 9.23 -16.69
C TRP A 61 4.64 8.89 -18.19
N ILE A 62 4.72 7.60 -18.53
CA ILE A 62 4.61 7.15 -19.93
C ILE A 62 3.23 7.49 -20.50
N GLY A 63 2.16 7.24 -19.76
CA GLY A 63 0.79 7.56 -20.15
C GLY A 63 0.63 9.04 -20.46
N THR A 64 1.05 9.92 -19.54
CA THR A 64 0.94 11.37 -19.69
C THR A 64 1.65 11.88 -20.95
N PHE A 65 2.85 11.39 -21.26
CA PHE A 65 3.61 11.86 -22.42
C PHE A 65 3.28 11.16 -23.74
N LYS A 66 3.03 9.84 -23.74
CA LYS A 66 2.72 9.08 -24.98
C LYS A 66 1.26 9.23 -25.41
N LEU A 67 0.31 9.40 -24.50
CA LEU A 67 -1.13 9.42 -24.83
C LEU A 67 -1.63 10.79 -25.30
N LYS A 68 -0.77 11.83 -25.29
CA LYS A 68 -1.08 13.16 -25.83
C LYS A 68 -1.66 13.12 -27.26
N LYS A 69 -1.31 12.10 -28.05
CA LYS A 69 -1.71 11.96 -29.46
C LYS A 69 -2.86 10.97 -29.73
N HIS A 70 -3.27 10.13 -28.78
CA HIS A 70 -4.25 9.06 -29.00
C HIS A 70 -5.39 9.05 -27.96
N PRO A 71 -6.62 9.49 -28.31
CA PRO A 71 -7.75 9.56 -27.37
C PRO A 71 -8.19 8.19 -26.83
N ALA A 72 -8.12 7.13 -27.64
CA ALA A 72 -8.50 5.77 -27.20
C ALA A 72 -7.55 5.20 -26.12
N GLY A 73 -6.29 5.63 -26.10
CA GLY A 73 -5.31 5.15 -25.12
C GLY A 73 -5.50 5.74 -23.72
N TRP A 74 -6.20 6.87 -23.58
CA TRP A 74 -6.54 7.45 -22.26
C TRP A 74 -7.51 6.58 -21.47
N GLY A 75 -8.51 5.99 -22.14
CA GLY A 75 -9.47 5.11 -21.48
C GLY A 75 -8.82 3.84 -20.95
N PHE A 76 -7.97 3.20 -21.76
CA PHE A 76 -7.21 2.02 -21.33
C PHE A 76 -6.21 2.35 -20.21
N TYR A 77 -5.59 3.52 -20.28
CA TYR A 77 -4.69 4.01 -19.25
C TYR A 77 -5.42 4.19 -17.90
N PHE A 78 -6.56 4.89 -17.86
CA PHE A 78 -7.36 5.03 -16.65
C PHE A 78 -7.81 3.69 -16.08
N LEU A 79 -8.21 2.75 -16.95
CA LEU A 79 -8.62 1.41 -16.56
C LEU A 79 -7.45 0.63 -15.93
N ALA A 80 -6.29 0.63 -16.57
CA ALA A 80 -5.09 -0.04 -16.10
C ALA A 80 -4.59 0.55 -14.77
N THR A 81 -4.55 1.88 -14.64
CA THR A 81 -4.21 2.54 -13.37
C THR A 81 -5.22 2.25 -12.26
N GLY A 82 -6.52 2.22 -12.58
CA GLY A 82 -7.56 1.89 -11.61
C GLY A 82 -7.44 0.46 -11.09
N ILE A 83 -7.16 -0.50 -11.97
CA ILE A 83 -6.95 -1.91 -11.59
C ILE A 83 -5.69 -2.07 -10.73
N LEU A 84 -4.59 -1.38 -11.08
CA LEU A 84 -3.36 -1.37 -10.29
C LEU A 84 -3.61 -0.79 -8.90
N PHE A 85 -4.27 0.37 -8.80
CA PHE A 85 -4.60 1.00 -7.52
C PHE A 85 -5.54 0.14 -6.66
N LEU A 86 -6.57 -0.48 -7.25
CA LEU A 86 -7.50 -1.35 -6.52
C LEU A 86 -6.82 -2.60 -5.97
N ASN A 87 -5.93 -3.22 -6.73
CA ASN A 87 -5.17 -4.39 -6.27
C ASN A 87 -4.23 -4.00 -5.13
N VAL A 88 -3.54 -2.87 -5.27
CA VAL A 88 -2.67 -2.33 -4.23
C VAL A 88 -3.49 -2.03 -2.97
N PHE A 89 -4.65 -1.37 -3.07
CA PHE A 89 -5.52 -1.08 -1.92
C PHE A 89 -6.08 -2.35 -1.25
N SER A 90 -6.43 -3.38 -2.03
CA SER A 90 -6.97 -4.64 -1.51
C SER A 90 -5.95 -5.43 -0.69
N ILE A 91 -4.69 -5.47 -1.16
CA ILE A 91 -3.58 -6.10 -0.43
C ILE A 91 -3.34 -5.37 0.90
N ILE A 92 -3.46 -4.04 0.91
CA ILE A 92 -3.28 -3.21 2.10
C ILE A 92 -4.37 -3.47 3.15
N VAL A 93 -5.64 -3.49 2.74
CA VAL A 93 -6.76 -3.75 3.66
C VAL A 93 -6.68 -5.18 4.20
N ALA A 94 -6.35 -6.15 3.35
CA ALA A 94 -6.16 -7.54 3.76
C ALA A 94 -5.01 -7.68 4.77
N GLY A 95 -3.86 -7.04 4.51
CA GLY A 95 -2.70 -7.07 5.40
C GLY A 95 -2.96 -6.42 6.77
N MET A 96 -3.67 -5.29 6.80
CA MET A 96 -4.06 -4.63 8.06
C MET A 96 -5.07 -5.46 8.88
N LEU A 97 -6.02 -6.12 8.21
CA LEU A 97 -6.99 -6.99 8.87
C LEU A 97 -6.33 -8.25 9.47
N LEU A 98 -5.41 -8.86 8.73
CA LEU A 98 -4.63 -10.01 9.20
C LEU A 98 -3.72 -9.65 10.39
N GLY A 99 -3.06 -8.49 10.35
CA GLY A 99 -2.22 -8.03 11.47
C GLY A 99 -3.01 -7.75 12.76
N ARG A 100 -4.26 -7.30 12.65
CA ARG A 100 -5.14 -7.10 13.82
C ARG A 100 -5.65 -8.41 14.42
N GLN A 101 -5.85 -9.45 13.59
CA GLN A 101 -6.26 -10.77 14.07
C GLN A 101 -5.13 -11.46 14.86
N GLN A 102 -3.88 -11.38 14.40
CA GLN A 102 -2.73 -11.89 15.17
C GLN A 102 -2.53 -11.16 16.50
N ALA A 103 -2.71 -9.83 16.54
CA ALA A 103 -2.62 -9.07 17.78
C ALA A 103 -3.73 -9.41 18.79
N ALA A 104 -4.93 -9.75 18.30
CA ALA A 104 -6.05 -10.20 19.14
C ALA A 104 -5.83 -11.61 19.72
N GLU A 105 -5.14 -12.49 18.99
CA GLU A 105 -4.83 -13.85 19.43
C GLU A 105 -3.73 -13.89 20.50
N ILE A 106 -2.73 -12.99 20.40
CA ILE A 106 -1.63 -12.88 21.39
C ILE A 106 -2.09 -12.22 22.70
N SER A 107 -3.14 -11.39 22.65
CA SER A 107 -3.73 -10.72 23.83
C SER A 107 -4.90 -11.49 24.43
N ALA A 108 -5.28 -12.64 23.86
CA ALA A 108 -6.25 -13.53 24.46
C ALA A 108 -5.67 -14.06 25.79
N PRO A 109 -6.38 -13.90 26.93
CA PRO A 109 -5.92 -14.48 28.19
C PRO A 109 -5.77 -15.98 28.00
N ALA A 110 -4.61 -16.52 28.38
CA ALA A 110 -4.36 -17.95 28.39
C ALA A 110 -5.56 -18.65 29.03
N ALA A 111 -6.24 -19.50 28.25
CA ALA A 111 -7.33 -20.31 28.77
C ALA A 111 -6.82 -21.03 30.03
N PRO A 112 -7.58 -21.01 31.15
CA PRO A 112 -7.13 -21.69 32.34
C PRO A 112 -6.87 -23.15 31.98
N LEU A 113 -5.62 -23.58 32.17
CA LEU A 113 -5.23 -24.99 32.11
C LEU A 113 -6.19 -25.73 33.04
N ASN A 114 -7.17 -26.40 32.45
CA ASN A 114 -8.07 -27.28 33.17
C ASN A 114 -7.22 -28.47 33.61
N ASN A 115 -6.59 -28.34 34.78
CA ASN A 115 -5.94 -29.41 35.50
C ASN A 115 -7.02 -30.36 36.00
N THR A 116 -7.67 -31.09 35.09
CA THR A 116 -8.31 -32.35 35.45
C THR A 116 -7.18 -33.34 35.68
N LEU A 117 -6.76 -33.42 36.93
CA LEU A 117 -5.99 -34.54 37.46
C LEU A 117 -6.66 -35.85 37.00
N PRO A 118 -5.90 -36.86 36.53
CA PRO A 118 -6.46 -38.18 36.37
C PRO A 118 -6.87 -38.69 37.75
N ASN A 119 -8.14 -39.04 37.92
CA ASN A 119 -8.62 -39.79 39.07
C ASN A 119 -7.86 -41.13 39.11
N GLU A 120 -6.77 -41.16 39.87
CA GLU A 120 -6.35 -42.36 40.58
C GLU A 120 -7.23 -42.51 41.83
N GLN A 121 -7.52 -43.77 42.18
CA GLN A 121 -8.20 -44.27 43.38
C GLN A 121 -9.74 -44.30 43.28
N ALA A 122 -10.44 -45.42 43.50
CA ALA A 122 -10.08 -46.77 43.95
C ALA A 122 -11.20 -47.73 43.49
#